data_AF-A0A7J4LBJ1-F1
#
_entry.id   AF-A0A7J4LBJ1-F1
#
_cell.length_a   1.000
_cell.length_b   1.000
_cell.length_c   1.000
_cell.angle_alpha   90.00
_cell.angle_beta   90.00
_cell.angle_gamma   90.00
#
_symmetry.space_group_name_H-M   'P 1'
#
loop_
_entity.id
_entity.type
_entity.pdbx_description
1 polymer ?
#
loop_
_entity_poly.entity_id
_entity_poly.type
_entity_poly.pdbx_seq_one_letter_code
_entity_poly.pdbx_strand_id
1 'polypeptide(L)'
;MLNILKKFIQKVFNDIFSHRGELKLGFYGPPNAGKTTLANKICMDWVGEEIGKVSEIAHETRKVSVKGEVEVEHDGKKLTFAIADTPGIATKIDYEDFIKSGINRAKAKQRAKEATKGVIEAIKWIDNMDVVVVVLDATKDPYSQVNITIIGNLAARDIPVLIIANKTDLKKASIKKVQAAFPQYDVVGMSAKKGKGMDEFYEALFALVG
;
A
#
# COMPACT_ATOMS: atom_id res chain seq x y z
N MET A 1 28.60 3.78 0.53
CA MET A 1 27.32 3.10 0.84
C MET A 1 26.25 3.36 -0.23
N LEU A 2 25.88 4.62 -0.53
CA LEU A 2 24.88 4.95 -1.57
C LEU A 2 25.08 4.27 -2.94
N ASN A 3 26.32 4.18 -3.45
CA ASN A 3 26.60 3.54 -4.73
C ASN A 3 26.48 2.01 -4.73
N ILE A 4 26.60 1.36 -3.57
CA ILE A 4 26.47 -0.11 -3.45
C ILE A 4 24.98 -0.46 -3.40
N LEU A 5 24.22 0.29 -2.60
CA LEU A 5 22.77 0.13 -2.51
C LEU A 5 22.09 0.34 -3.86
N LYS A 6 22.43 1.44 -4.57
CA LYS A 6 21.87 1.72 -5.88
C LYS A 6 22.18 0.62 -6.90
N LYS A 7 23.39 0.06 -6.86
CA LYS A 7 23.79 -1.07 -7.72
C LYS A 7 23.09 -2.38 -7.34
N PHE A 8 22.88 -2.65 -6.06
CA PHE A 8 22.15 -3.83 -5.59
C PHE A 8 20.67 -3.75 -5.99
N ILE A 9 20.00 -2.62 -5.67
CA ILE A 9 18.63 -2.37 -6.10
C ILE A 9 18.51 -2.48 -7.62
N GLN A 10 19.40 -1.84 -8.38
CA GLN A 10 19.38 -1.93 -9.84
C GLN A 10 19.56 -3.37 -10.35
N LYS A 11 20.45 -4.16 -9.74
CA LYS A 11 20.65 -5.57 -10.12
C LYS A 11 19.39 -6.38 -9.85
N VAL A 12 18.84 -6.31 -8.64
CA VAL A 12 17.66 -7.10 -8.27
C VAL A 12 16.41 -6.63 -9.03
N PHE A 13 16.28 -5.33 -9.24
CA PHE A 13 15.25 -4.74 -10.09
C PHE A 13 15.37 -5.23 -11.54
N ASN A 14 16.59 -5.27 -12.11
CA ASN A 14 16.80 -5.83 -13.44
C ASN A 14 16.39 -7.30 -13.51
N ASP A 15 16.70 -8.09 -12.48
CA ASP A 15 16.37 -9.51 -12.45
C ASP A 15 14.85 -9.73 -12.43
N ILE A 16 14.09 -9.05 -11.57
CA ILE A 16 12.61 -9.17 -11.53
C ILE A 16 11.96 -8.75 -12.84
N PHE A 17 12.36 -7.59 -13.35
CA PHE A 17 11.78 -7.05 -14.56
C PHE A 17 12.20 -7.82 -15.82
N SER A 18 13.34 -8.52 -15.79
CA SER A 18 13.71 -9.42 -16.89
C SER A 18 12.82 -10.67 -16.96
N HIS A 19 12.22 -11.08 -15.84
CA HIS A 19 11.33 -12.25 -15.78
C HIS A 19 9.85 -11.90 -15.97
N ARG A 20 9.37 -10.76 -15.44
CA ARG A 20 7.94 -10.42 -15.43
C ARG A 20 7.54 -9.19 -16.25
N GLY A 21 8.46 -8.28 -16.59
CA GLY A 21 8.18 -7.02 -17.31
C GLY A 21 7.33 -5.99 -16.55
N GLU A 22 6.48 -6.43 -15.62
CA GLU A 22 5.61 -5.63 -14.77
C GLU A 22 5.67 -6.13 -13.31
N LEU A 23 5.59 -5.21 -12.35
CA LEU A 23 5.45 -5.51 -10.92
C LEU A 23 4.29 -4.71 -10.32
N LYS A 24 3.33 -5.39 -9.68
CA LYS A 24 2.13 -4.80 -9.07
C LYS A 24 2.20 -4.83 -7.55
N LEU A 25 2.36 -3.66 -6.93
CA LEU A 25 2.50 -3.47 -5.49
C LEU A 25 1.25 -2.81 -4.90
N GLY A 26 0.62 -3.45 -3.91
CA GLY A 26 -0.47 -2.86 -3.15
C GLY A 26 -0.02 -2.33 -1.78
N PHE A 27 -0.18 -1.04 -1.48
CA PHE A 27 0.06 -0.46 -0.15
C PHE A 27 -1.21 -0.35 0.66
N TYR A 28 -1.23 -1.03 1.81
CA TYR A 28 -2.35 -1.09 2.74
C TYR A 28 -1.93 -0.64 4.14
N GLY A 29 -2.87 -0.28 4.99
CA GLY A 29 -2.58 0.11 6.38
C GLY A 29 -3.41 1.30 6.85
N PRO A 30 -3.38 1.62 8.15
CA PRO A 30 -4.18 2.69 8.72
C PRO A 30 -3.83 4.07 8.14
N PRO A 31 -4.72 5.07 8.30
CA PRO A 31 -4.39 6.46 7.97
C PRO A 31 -3.10 6.90 8.65
N ASN A 32 -2.30 7.70 7.96
CA ASN A 32 -1.02 8.23 8.47
C ASN A 32 0.06 7.19 8.79
N ALA A 33 -0.09 5.91 8.41
CA ALA A 33 0.97 4.91 8.62
C ALA A 33 2.25 5.17 7.81
N GLY A 34 2.16 6.00 6.76
CA GLY A 34 3.27 6.36 5.87
C GLY A 34 3.27 5.62 4.53
N LYS A 35 2.11 5.12 4.08
CA LYS A 35 1.90 4.45 2.77
C LYS A 35 2.41 5.31 1.61
N THR A 36 1.89 6.52 1.48
CA THR A 36 2.33 7.55 0.52
C THR A 36 3.82 7.84 0.59
N THR A 37 4.36 8.01 1.81
CA THR A 37 5.79 8.34 1.99
C THR A 37 6.67 7.20 1.48
N LEU A 38 6.26 5.95 1.71
CA LEU A 38 6.95 4.78 1.19
C LEU A 38 6.86 4.69 -0.33
N ALA A 39 5.67 4.87 -0.91
CA ALA A 39 5.47 4.85 -2.36
C ALA A 39 6.34 5.92 -3.07
N ASN A 40 6.35 7.16 -2.54
CA ASN A 40 7.20 8.22 -3.08
C ASN A 40 8.69 7.90 -2.97
N LYS A 41 9.10 7.29 -1.86
CA LYS A 41 10.51 6.89 -1.66
C LYS A 41 10.93 5.81 -2.66
N ILE A 42 10.09 4.81 -2.90
CA ILE A 42 10.34 3.75 -3.89
C ILE A 42 10.43 4.34 -5.30
N CYS A 43 9.50 5.22 -5.66
CA CYS A 43 9.51 5.88 -6.96
C CYS A 43 10.78 6.72 -7.16
N MET A 44 11.17 7.51 -6.15
CA MET A 44 12.41 8.29 -6.18
C MET A 44 13.65 7.38 -6.32
N ASP A 45 13.70 6.28 -5.58
CA ASP A 45 14.85 5.38 -5.59
C ASP A 45 15.01 4.63 -6.93
N TRP A 46 13.90 4.34 -7.63
CA TRP A 46 13.90 3.52 -8.84
C TRP A 46 13.84 4.33 -10.13
N VAL A 47 13.07 5.41 -10.15
CA VAL A 47 12.78 6.22 -11.36
C VAL A 47 13.45 7.58 -11.29
N GLY A 48 13.85 8.03 -10.09
CA GLY A 48 14.47 9.35 -9.89
C GLY A 48 13.48 10.50 -9.82
N GLU A 49 12.17 10.22 -9.83
CA GLU A 49 11.10 11.20 -9.73
C GLU A 49 10.17 10.86 -8.56
N GLU A 50 9.62 11.87 -7.89
CA GLU A 50 8.53 11.64 -6.93
C GLU A 50 7.21 11.50 -7.69
N ILE A 51 6.31 10.66 -7.18
CA ILE A 51 4.89 10.58 -7.62
C ILE A 51 4.17 11.93 -7.43
N GLY A 52 4.80 12.88 -6.72
CA GLY A 52 4.26 14.16 -6.27
C GLY A 52 3.86 14.10 -4.79
N LYS A 53 3.47 15.25 -4.22
CA LYS A 53 2.68 15.23 -2.98
C LYS A 53 1.43 14.43 -3.31
N VAL A 54 1.30 13.21 -2.80
CA VAL A 54 0.04 12.49 -2.83
C VAL A 54 -0.92 13.37 -2.05
N SER A 55 -1.67 14.15 -2.82
CA SER A 55 -2.85 14.88 -2.40
C SER A 55 -3.67 13.87 -1.59
N GLU A 56 -4.06 14.23 -0.37
CA GLU A 56 -5.22 13.57 0.25
C GLU A 56 -6.29 13.53 -0.82
N ILE A 57 -6.59 12.33 -1.35
CA ILE A 57 -7.23 12.18 -2.66
C ILE A 57 -8.51 13.02 -2.73
N ALA A 58 -8.36 14.19 -3.31
CA ALA A 58 -9.37 15.10 -3.80
C ALA A 58 -8.79 15.67 -5.09
N HIS A 59 -9.53 15.41 -6.18
CA HIS A 59 -9.27 15.68 -7.58
C HIS A 59 -8.42 16.93 -7.86
N GLU A 60 -7.52 16.82 -8.85
CA GLU A 60 -7.59 17.63 -10.07
C GLU A 60 -6.71 17.01 -11.19
N THR A 61 -7.26 17.02 -12.38
CA THR A 61 -6.88 16.27 -13.59
C THR A 61 -5.47 16.53 -14.13
N ARG A 62 -4.75 15.45 -14.45
CA ARG A 62 -4.12 15.14 -15.76
C ARG A 62 -3.84 13.63 -15.82
N LYS A 63 -4.69 12.89 -16.56
CA LYS A 63 -4.57 11.44 -16.88
C LYS A 63 -4.11 10.52 -15.74
N VAL A 64 -4.83 10.52 -14.62
CA VAL A 64 -4.75 9.43 -13.63
C VAL A 64 -5.92 8.48 -13.92
N SER A 65 -5.62 7.37 -14.57
CA SER A 65 -6.57 6.25 -14.71
C SER A 65 -6.81 5.63 -13.34
N VAL A 66 -8.08 5.65 -12.92
CA VAL A 66 -8.68 4.97 -11.77
C VAL A 66 -8.03 5.21 -10.40
N LYS A 67 -8.79 5.90 -9.54
CA LYS A 67 -8.53 6.18 -8.11
C LYS A 67 -7.53 5.23 -7.42
N GLY A 68 -6.32 5.71 -7.16
CA GLY A 68 -5.35 5.05 -6.29
C GLY A 68 -4.26 4.25 -7.00
N GLU A 69 -4.30 4.15 -8.34
CA GLU A 69 -3.26 3.53 -9.15
C GLU A 69 -2.22 4.56 -9.61
N VAL A 70 -0.94 4.18 -9.51
CA VAL A 70 0.18 4.92 -10.09
C VAL A 70 1.00 3.94 -10.89
N GLU A 71 0.98 4.10 -12.21
CA GLU A 71 1.85 3.37 -13.12
C GLU A 71 3.10 4.22 -13.39
N VAL A 72 4.27 3.61 -13.24
CA VAL A 72 5.56 4.23 -13.53
C VAL A 72 6.32 3.34 -14.48
N GLU A 73 6.66 3.88 -15.66
CA GLU A 73 7.43 3.18 -16.67
C GLU A 73 8.81 3.81 -16.82
N HIS A 74 9.87 3.00 -16.74
CA HIS A 74 11.24 3.44 -16.94
C HIS A 74 12.04 2.34 -17.64
N ASP A 75 12.77 2.67 -18.72
CA ASP A 75 13.57 1.72 -19.51
C ASP A 75 12.81 0.43 -19.93
N GLY A 76 11.53 0.56 -20.33
CA GLY A 76 10.69 -0.57 -20.75
C GLY A 76 10.19 -1.47 -19.62
N LYS A 77 10.29 -1.00 -18.37
CA LYS A 77 9.86 -1.70 -17.16
C LYS A 77 8.73 -0.95 -16.49
N LYS A 78 7.67 -1.67 -16.14
CA LYS A 78 6.44 -1.08 -15.61
C LYS A 78 6.21 -1.43 -14.14
N LEU A 79 6.26 -0.44 -13.27
CA LEU A 79 5.87 -0.56 -11.88
C LEU A 79 4.48 0.01 -11.67
N THR A 80 3.59 -0.79 -11.12
CA THR A 80 2.22 -0.38 -10.84
C THR A 80 2.00 -0.40 -9.34
N PHE A 81 1.64 0.75 -8.77
CA PHE A 81 1.28 0.89 -7.37
C PHE A 81 -0.23 1.01 -7.22
N ALA A 82 -0.84 0.26 -6.32
CA ALA A 82 -2.11 0.66 -5.71
C ALA A 82 -1.86 1.19 -4.31
N ILE A 83 -2.31 2.41 -4.03
CA ILE A 83 -2.44 2.90 -2.66
C ILE A 83 -3.91 2.80 -2.30
N ALA A 84 -4.28 1.74 -1.59
CA ALA A 84 -5.63 1.61 -1.08
C ALA A 84 -5.72 2.31 0.27
N ASP A 85 -6.59 3.31 0.36
CA ASP A 85 -7.06 3.77 1.65
C ASP A 85 -8.21 2.85 2.06
N THR A 86 -7.98 2.09 3.11
CA THR A 86 -8.78 0.95 3.56
C THR A 86 -10.16 1.23 4.19
N PRO A 87 -10.70 2.47 4.34
CA PRO A 87 -12.05 2.59 4.89
C PRO A 87 -13.12 1.90 4.02
N GLY A 88 -12.98 1.91 2.69
CA GLY A 88 -14.04 1.43 1.79
C GLY A 88 -14.28 -0.08 1.80
N ILE A 89 -13.22 -0.90 1.89
CA ILE A 89 -13.31 -2.36 1.72
C ILE A 89 -13.95 -3.04 2.94
N ALA A 90 -13.79 -2.46 4.12
CA ALA A 90 -14.33 -3.00 5.37
C ALA A 90 -15.74 -2.46 5.72
N THR A 91 -16.25 -1.49 4.97
CA THR A 91 -17.48 -0.78 5.36
C THR A 91 -18.70 -1.37 4.64
N LYS A 92 -19.69 -1.81 5.41
CA LYS A 92 -21.01 -2.15 4.87
C LYS A 92 -21.61 -0.89 4.25
N ILE A 93 -21.88 -0.91 2.96
CA ILE A 93 -22.53 0.19 2.26
C ILE A 93 -24.03 -0.06 2.28
N ASP A 94 -24.74 0.70 3.12
CA ASP A 94 -26.19 0.69 3.18
C ASP A 94 -26.77 2.01 2.65
N TYR A 95 -27.73 1.93 1.74
CA TYR A 95 -28.38 3.14 1.21
C TYR A 95 -29.16 3.89 2.30
N GLU A 96 -29.56 3.21 3.37
CA GLU A 96 -30.22 3.83 4.52
C GLU A 96 -29.32 4.82 5.26
N ASP A 97 -28.00 4.60 5.29
CA ASP A 97 -27.07 5.53 5.92
C ASP A 97 -26.98 6.86 5.17
N PHE A 98 -27.12 6.82 3.83
CA PHE A 98 -27.24 8.03 3.01
C PHE A 98 -28.59 8.74 3.23
N ILE A 99 -29.66 7.99 3.51
CA ILE A 99 -30.96 8.59 3.87
C ILE A 99 -30.87 9.32 5.21
N LYS A 100 -30.21 8.72 6.21
CA LYS A 100 -29.95 9.36 7.52
C LYS A 100 -29.13 10.64 7.38
N SER A 101 -28.25 10.73 6.38
CA SER A 101 -27.50 11.95 6.07
C SER A 101 -28.29 12.98 5.23
N GLY A 102 -29.62 12.84 5.12
CA GLY A 102 -30.50 13.80 4.44
C GLY A 102 -30.58 13.65 2.92
N ILE A 103 -30.06 12.56 2.34
CA ILE A 103 -30.13 12.33 0.89
C ILE A 103 -31.46 11.65 0.57
N ASN A 104 -32.16 12.14 -0.47
CA ASN A 104 -33.41 11.51 -0.89
C ASN A 104 -33.20 10.04 -1.28
N ARG A 105 -34.24 9.22 -1.13
CA ARG A 105 -34.15 7.77 -1.32
C ARG A 105 -33.63 7.34 -2.70
N ALA A 106 -33.99 8.04 -3.77
CA ALA A 106 -33.53 7.71 -5.13
C ALA A 106 -32.02 7.95 -5.29
N LYS A 107 -31.54 9.12 -4.86
CA LYS A 107 -30.12 9.50 -4.90
C LYS A 107 -29.28 8.70 -3.90
N ALA A 108 -29.85 8.32 -2.76
CA ALA A 108 -29.21 7.45 -1.77
C ALA A 108 -28.95 6.05 -2.36
N LYS A 109 -29.94 5.45 -3.03
CA LYS A 109 -29.78 4.17 -3.74
C LYS A 109 -28.71 4.24 -4.83
N GLN A 110 -28.69 5.33 -5.61
CA GLN A 110 -27.68 5.52 -6.64
C GLN A 110 -26.27 5.63 -6.03
N ARG A 111 -26.09 6.46 -4.99
CA ARG A 111 -24.82 6.62 -4.29
C ARG A 111 -24.33 5.34 -3.65
N ALA A 112 -25.22 4.57 -3.03
CA ALA A 112 -24.88 3.26 -2.49
C ALA A 112 -24.38 2.33 -3.60
N LYS A 113 -25.07 2.26 -4.75
CA LYS A 113 -24.63 1.45 -5.91
C LYS A 113 -23.26 1.88 -6.45
N GLU A 114 -23.00 3.19 -6.54
CA GLU A 114 -21.70 3.74 -6.96
C GLU A 114 -20.60 3.40 -5.96
N ALA A 115 -20.86 3.56 -4.66
CA ALA A 115 -19.92 3.22 -3.61
C ALA A 115 -19.63 1.70 -3.60
N THR A 116 -20.65 0.85 -3.74
CA THR A 116 -20.48 -0.61 -3.83
C THR A 116 -19.63 -1.00 -5.03
N LYS A 117 -19.84 -0.38 -6.20
CA LYS A 117 -18.98 -0.60 -7.37
C LYS A 117 -17.53 -0.23 -7.09
N GLY A 118 -17.29 0.92 -6.46
CA GLY A 118 -15.94 1.33 -6.06
C GLY A 118 -15.26 0.34 -5.11
N VAL A 119 -16.01 -0.26 -4.18
CA VAL A 119 -15.49 -1.32 -3.30
C VAL A 119 -15.17 -2.60 -4.07
N ILE A 120 -16.05 -3.03 -4.98
CA ILE A 120 -15.81 -4.22 -5.83
C ILE A 120 -14.55 -4.02 -6.70
N GLU A 121 -14.37 -2.84 -7.28
CA GLU A 121 -13.18 -2.51 -8.07
C GLU A 121 -11.92 -2.56 -7.22
N ALA A 122 -11.94 -2.01 -6.01
CA ALA A 122 -10.83 -2.10 -5.06
C ALA A 122 -10.52 -3.55 -4.64
N ILE A 123 -11.55 -4.39 -4.45
CA ILE A 123 -11.41 -5.82 -4.14
C ILE A 123 -10.75 -6.58 -5.28
N LYS A 124 -11.24 -6.39 -6.52
CA LYS A 124 -10.64 -7.02 -7.71
C LYS A 124 -9.19 -6.60 -7.90
N TRP A 125 -8.86 -5.38 -7.50
CA TRP A 125 -7.52 -4.86 -7.57
C TRP A 125 -6.54 -5.65 -6.71
N ILE A 126 -6.92 -5.92 -5.46
CA ILE A 126 -6.13 -6.74 -4.52
C ILE A 126 -5.80 -8.09 -5.16
N ASP A 127 -6.78 -8.74 -5.77
CA ASP A 127 -6.63 -10.08 -6.38
C ASP A 127 -5.66 -10.11 -7.57
N ASN A 128 -5.28 -8.95 -8.13
CA ASN A 128 -4.33 -8.85 -9.24
C ASN A 128 -2.95 -8.31 -8.81
N MET A 129 -2.70 -8.14 -7.52
CA MET A 129 -1.39 -7.69 -7.01
C MET A 129 -0.41 -8.85 -6.90
N ASP A 130 0.85 -8.61 -7.28
CA ASP A 130 1.93 -9.58 -7.07
C ASP A 130 2.28 -9.69 -5.57
N VAL A 131 2.19 -8.57 -4.85
CA VAL A 131 2.44 -8.51 -3.40
C VAL A 131 1.72 -7.32 -2.77
N VAL A 132 1.24 -7.52 -1.55
CA VAL A 132 0.63 -6.49 -0.72
C VAL A 132 1.54 -6.12 0.44
N VAL A 133 1.91 -4.84 0.52
CA VAL A 133 2.70 -4.25 1.58
C VAL A 133 1.78 -3.57 2.60
N VAL A 134 1.66 -4.16 3.79
CA VAL A 134 0.87 -3.60 4.90
C VAL A 134 1.78 -2.71 5.76
N VAL A 135 1.59 -1.40 5.65
CA VAL A 135 2.36 -0.39 6.38
C VAL A 135 1.66 -0.07 7.71
N LEU A 136 2.32 -0.39 8.82
CA LEU A 136 1.85 -0.12 10.17
C LEU A 136 2.75 0.91 10.86
N ASP A 137 2.15 1.82 11.63
CA ASP A 137 2.91 2.76 12.46
C ASP A 137 3.46 2.04 13.70
N ALA A 138 4.77 1.82 13.74
CA ALA A 138 5.43 1.09 14.83
C ALA A 138 5.32 1.78 16.21
N THR A 139 4.86 3.04 16.27
CA THR A 139 4.62 3.77 17.52
C THR A 139 3.22 3.56 18.10
N LYS A 140 2.34 2.90 17.34
CA LYS A 140 0.95 2.64 17.71
C LYS A 140 0.76 1.20 18.14
N ASP A 141 -0.42 0.92 18.72
CA ASP A 141 -0.82 -0.44 19.06
C ASP A 141 -1.10 -1.24 17.77
N PRO A 142 -0.37 -2.34 17.51
CA PRO A 142 -0.61 -3.17 16.34
C PRO A 142 -1.99 -3.85 16.37
N TYR A 143 -2.59 -4.07 17.54
CA TYR A 143 -3.88 -4.77 17.70
C TYR A 143 -5.11 -3.88 17.46
N SER A 144 -4.95 -2.69 16.87
CA SER A 144 -6.11 -1.87 16.52
C SER A 144 -7.08 -2.61 15.59
N GLN A 145 -8.38 -2.37 15.75
CA GLN A 145 -9.42 -3.01 14.92
C GLN A 145 -9.15 -2.84 13.43
N VAL A 146 -8.66 -1.66 13.02
CA VAL A 146 -8.28 -1.37 11.63
C VAL A 146 -7.21 -2.34 11.13
N ASN A 147 -6.12 -2.53 11.88
CA ASN A 147 -5.04 -3.43 11.49
C ASN A 147 -5.49 -4.89 11.43
N ILE A 148 -6.24 -5.36 12.44
CA ILE A 148 -6.78 -6.72 12.50
C ILE A 148 -7.70 -6.96 11.29
N THR A 149 -8.54 -5.98 10.95
CA THR A 149 -9.45 -6.08 9.81
C THR A 149 -8.70 -6.13 8.48
N ILE A 150 -7.68 -5.28 8.30
CA ILE A 150 -6.85 -5.27 7.08
C ILE A 150 -6.17 -6.63 6.92
N ILE A 151 -5.48 -7.10 7.95
CA ILE A 151 -4.70 -8.34 7.89
C ILE A 151 -5.62 -9.55 7.75
N GLY A 152 -6.75 -9.61 8.47
CA GLY A 152 -7.72 -10.69 8.33
C GLY A 152 -8.32 -10.79 6.93
N ASN A 153 -8.60 -9.65 6.27
CA ASN A 153 -9.09 -9.64 4.89
C ASN A 153 -8.03 -10.08 3.87
N LEU A 154 -6.75 -9.81 4.14
CA LEU A 154 -5.65 -10.24 3.29
C LEU A 154 -5.29 -11.72 3.51
N ALA A 155 -5.35 -12.20 4.76
CA ALA A 155 -5.13 -13.61 5.12
C ALA A 155 -6.14 -14.55 4.46
N ALA A 156 -7.34 -14.07 4.16
CA ALA A 156 -8.37 -14.83 3.45
C ALA A 156 -8.10 -14.93 1.93
N ARG A 157 -6.98 -14.38 1.44
CA ARG A 157 -6.62 -14.34 0.02
C ARG A 157 -5.26 -14.99 -0.20
N ASP A 158 -5.08 -15.56 -1.39
CA ASP A 158 -3.82 -16.18 -1.82
C ASP A 158 -2.91 -15.14 -2.49
N ILE A 159 -2.51 -14.13 -1.71
CA ILE A 159 -1.64 -13.04 -2.18
C ILE A 159 -0.48 -12.90 -1.19
N PRO A 160 0.78 -12.82 -1.66
CA PRO A 160 1.92 -12.55 -0.80
C PRO A 160 1.75 -11.25 -0.01
N VAL A 161 1.99 -11.29 1.30
CA VAL A 161 1.86 -10.12 2.20
C VAL A 161 3.18 -9.86 2.91
N LEU A 162 3.66 -8.61 2.82
CA LEU A 162 4.79 -8.09 3.60
C LEU A 162 4.29 -7.07 4.62
N ILE A 163 4.63 -7.23 5.90
CA ILE A 163 4.27 -6.23 6.92
C ILE A 163 5.46 -5.31 7.18
N ILE A 164 5.18 -4.01 7.21
CA ILE A 164 6.17 -2.97 7.50
C ILE A 164 5.86 -2.30 8.82
N ALA A 165 6.76 -2.41 9.78
CA ALA A 165 6.78 -1.60 10.99
C ALA A 165 7.47 -0.27 10.69
N ASN A 166 6.70 0.71 10.22
CA ASN A 166 7.19 2.01 9.76
C ASN A 166 7.37 3.02 10.90
N LYS A 167 8.09 4.11 10.63
CA LYS A 167 8.44 5.21 11.56
C LYS A 167 9.37 4.78 12.70
N THR A 168 10.29 3.86 12.43
CA THR A 168 11.30 3.41 13.41
C THR A 168 12.28 4.49 13.86
N ASP A 169 12.25 5.68 13.24
CA ASP A 169 12.99 6.86 13.68
C ASP A 169 12.39 7.51 14.94
N LEU A 170 11.15 7.16 15.32
CA LEU A 170 10.48 7.71 16.49
C LEU A 170 10.79 6.91 17.76
N LYS A 171 11.01 7.59 18.89
CA LYS A 171 11.40 6.96 20.18
C LYS A 171 10.44 5.87 20.68
N LYS A 172 9.16 5.96 20.36
CA LYS A 172 8.13 5.01 20.81
C LYS A 172 8.00 3.78 19.89
N ALA A 173 8.74 3.74 18.78
CA ALA A 173 8.61 2.69 17.79
C ALA A 173 9.06 1.34 18.35
N SER A 174 8.30 0.29 18.07
CA SER A 174 8.64 -1.07 18.50
C SER A 174 8.31 -2.09 17.41
N ILE A 175 9.34 -2.49 16.67
CA ILE A 175 9.24 -3.54 15.64
C ILE A 175 8.81 -4.87 16.28
N LYS A 176 9.37 -5.19 17.46
CA LYS A 176 9.04 -6.40 18.22
C LYS A 176 7.55 -6.52 18.56
N LYS A 177 6.87 -5.40 18.85
CA LYS A 177 5.42 -5.42 19.10
C LYS A 177 4.64 -5.80 17.85
N VAL A 178 5.03 -5.27 16.68
CA VAL A 178 4.39 -5.60 15.40
C VAL A 178 4.65 -7.07 15.04
N GLN A 179 5.89 -7.55 15.20
CA GLN A 179 6.26 -8.96 15.04
C GLN A 179 5.45 -9.90 15.94
N ALA A 180 5.32 -9.56 17.23
CA ALA A 180 4.55 -10.38 18.16
C ALA A 180 3.05 -10.41 17.84
N ALA A 181 2.51 -9.34 17.26
CA ALA A 181 1.10 -9.27 16.88
C ALA A 181 0.78 -10.08 15.62
N PHE A 182 1.75 -10.22 14.71
CA PHE A 182 1.56 -10.87 13.41
C PHE A 182 2.71 -11.86 13.12
N PRO A 183 2.91 -12.89 13.97
CA PRO A 183 4.07 -13.79 13.90
C PRO A 183 4.10 -14.67 12.64
N GLN A 184 2.98 -14.79 11.93
CA GLN A 184 2.86 -15.55 10.70
C GLN A 184 3.31 -14.80 9.44
N TYR A 185 3.66 -13.51 9.56
CA TYR A 185 4.12 -12.68 8.46
C TYR A 185 5.54 -12.20 8.69
N ASP A 186 6.27 -12.00 7.60
CA ASP A 186 7.53 -11.28 7.65
C ASP A 186 7.29 -9.81 7.98
N VAL A 187 7.98 -9.33 9.01
CA VAL A 187 7.90 -7.94 9.47
C VAL A 187 9.25 -7.25 9.32
N VAL A 188 9.29 -6.24 8.46
CA VAL A 188 10.48 -5.39 8.27
C VAL A 188 10.27 -4.06 8.98
N GLY A 189 11.27 -3.65 9.77
CA GLY A 189 11.27 -2.36 10.44
C GLY A 189 11.95 -1.28 9.62
N MET A 190 11.29 -0.14 9.38
CA MET A 190 11.87 0.93 8.59
C MET A 190 11.37 2.34 8.96
N SER A 191 12.04 3.35 8.40
CA SER A 191 11.56 4.73 8.35
C SER A 191 11.56 5.20 6.91
N ALA A 192 10.40 5.15 6.26
CA ALA A 192 10.23 5.67 4.90
C ALA A 192 10.67 7.15 4.79
N LYS A 193 10.42 7.94 5.83
CA LYS A 193 10.81 9.37 5.89
C LYS A 193 12.33 9.58 5.94
N LYS A 194 13.06 8.69 6.62
CA LYS A 194 14.52 8.80 6.78
C LYS A 194 15.31 7.92 5.82
N GLY A 195 14.63 7.06 5.05
CA GLY A 195 15.26 6.04 4.20
C GLY A 195 15.99 4.94 4.98
N LYS A 196 15.77 4.82 6.29
CA LYS A 196 16.37 3.76 7.11
C LYS A 196 15.57 2.47 6.92
N GLY A 197 16.22 1.33 6.71
CA GLY A 197 15.52 0.05 6.56
C GLY A 197 14.99 -0.23 5.16
N MET A 198 15.36 0.60 4.16
CA MET A 198 14.90 0.41 2.77
C MET A 198 15.53 -0.82 2.13
N ASP A 199 16.77 -1.12 2.47
CA ASP A 199 17.55 -2.22 1.90
C ASP A 199 16.89 -3.56 2.28
N GLU A 200 16.64 -3.74 3.59
CA GLU A 200 15.93 -4.91 4.12
C GLU A 200 14.49 -5.00 3.60
N PHE A 201 13.83 -3.84 3.37
CA PHE A 201 12.51 -3.81 2.74
C PHE A 201 12.55 -4.36 1.31
N TYR A 202 13.51 -3.90 0.50
CA TYR A 202 13.65 -4.37 -0.87
C TYR A 202 14.00 -5.86 -0.91
N GLU A 203 14.95 -6.32 -0.09
CA GLU A 203 15.31 -7.73 0.01
C GLU A 203 14.09 -8.61 0.35
N ALA A 204 13.29 -8.23 1.36
CA ALA A 204 12.09 -8.96 1.74
C ALA A 204 11.01 -8.91 0.65
N LEU A 205 10.80 -7.74 0.03
CA LEU A 205 9.85 -7.58 -1.08
C LEU A 205 10.21 -8.51 -2.25
N PHE A 206 11.50 -8.60 -2.57
CA PHE A 206 11.98 -9.41 -3.67
C PHE A 206 11.94 -10.90 -3.37
N ALA A 207 12.24 -11.32 -2.13
CA ALA A 207 12.10 -12.71 -1.71
C ALA A 207 10.64 -13.22 -1.76
N LEU A 208 9.65 -12.32 -1.71
CA LEU A 208 8.23 -12.67 -1.81
C LEU A 208 7.71 -12.77 -3.26
N VAL A 209 8.36 -12.07 -4.20
CA VAL A 209 7.89 -11.98 -5.60
C VAL A 209 8.72 -12.82 -6.58
N GLY A 210 10.01 -13.00 -6.28
CA GLY A 210 10.93 -13.85 -7.04
C GLY A 210 10.71 -15.32 -6.77
#